data_AF-B3M398-F1
#
_entry.id   AF-B3M398-F1
#
_cell.length_a   1.000
_cell.length_b   1.000
_cell.length_c   1.000
_cell.angle_alpha   90.00
_cell.angle_beta   90.00
_cell.angle_gamma   90.00
#
_symmetry.space_group_name_H-M   'P 1'
#
loop_
_entity.id
_entity.type
_entity.pdbx_description
1 polymer ?
#
loop_
_entity_poly.entity_id
_entity_poly.type
_entity_poly.pdbx_seq_one_letter_code
_entity_poly.pdbx_strand_id
1 'polypeptide(L)'
;MDTSSIVPAASVRPMPPEELALQSLTKQLYKSRLFRGYYVERCFVEEVGGYRDVVVLQRSERDLEKMLQNSAAQLQMFYRRLVPNMWVGITSGSYGSYTHTVHPGQLETCIWTELSDLAFGEYWFSIKTLRFRDQEVQLKIKMVRAVEEVTLATPRRSTSLNRSSPIKAITAGGEPETIPESAEQIQLGMADFLAVLQQWGDGIKQTVYDFMANDVNKRNIVGTIRFLGLLIFSAVGGAAVALRFLGVFAVRFLFELSRFTHTATPIVFKLLEFLNKIVGAIFILLTMIWKDLVNRGQPVSKQPQIEPSSRFKRITYERSEPQHRSPRW
;
A
#
# COMPACT_ATOMS: atom_id res chain seq x y z
N MET A 1 -35.70 -18.77 29.86
CA MET A 1 -35.56 -17.40 30.38
C MET A 1 -34.53 -16.74 29.47
N ASP A 2 -35.03 -16.13 28.41
CA ASP A 2 -34.21 -15.60 27.32
C ASP A 2 -33.80 -14.18 27.65
N THR A 3 -32.52 -13.97 27.95
CA THR A 3 -31.93 -12.64 28.10
C THR A 3 -31.51 -12.14 26.73
N SER A 4 -32.45 -11.51 26.01
CA SER A 4 -32.15 -10.77 24.79
C SER A 4 -31.37 -9.50 25.15
N SER A 5 -30.12 -9.43 24.70
CA SER A 5 -29.28 -8.24 24.74
C SER A 5 -29.86 -7.15 23.83
N ILE A 6 -30.46 -6.12 24.43
CA ILE A 6 -30.87 -4.91 23.72
C ILE A 6 -29.60 -4.10 23.44
N VAL A 7 -29.15 -4.10 22.18
CA VAL A 7 -28.18 -3.13 21.68
C VAL A 7 -28.88 -1.76 21.67
N PRO A 8 -28.37 -0.72 22.37
CA PRO A 8 -29.01 0.58 22.33
C PRO A 8 -28.86 1.16 20.92
N ALA A 9 -30.00 1.36 20.27
CA ALA A 9 -30.09 2.07 18.99
C ALA A 9 -29.52 3.49 19.18
N ALA A 10 -28.62 3.89 18.29
CA ALA A 10 -28.08 5.25 18.23
C ALA A 10 -29.26 6.25 18.22
N SER A 11 -29.37 7.04 19.28
CA SER A 11 -30.38 8.08 19.39
C SER A 11 -30.09 9.14 18.33
N VAL A 12 -30.82 9.11 17.21
CA VAL A 12 -30.68 10.10 16.14
C VAL A 12 -31.25 11.42 16.64
N ARG A 13 -30.41 12.21 17.31
CA ARG A 13 -30.71 13.60 17.64
C ARG A 13 -30.96 14.35 16.32
N PRO A 14 -32.05 15.10 16.20
CA PRO A 14 -32.29 15.94 15.03
C PRO A 14 -31.19 17.02 14.96
N MET A 15 -30.39 16.96 13.88
CA MET A 15 -29.25 17.86 13.68
C MET A 15 -29.73 19.18 13.07
N PRO A 16 -29.48 20.34 13.71
CA PRO A 16 -29.86 21.63 13.15
C PRO A 16 -29.09 21.92 11.84
N PRO A 17 -29.66 22.71 10.91
CA PRO A 17 -29.03 23.01 9.63
C PRO A 17 -27.69 23.72 9.78
N GLU A 18 -27.52 24.52 10.83
CA GLU A 18 -26.25 25.17 11.17
C GLU A 18 -25.14 24.16 11.52
N GLU A 19 -25.47 23.09 12.23
CA GLU A 19 -24.54 22.03 12.60
C GLU A 19 -24.11 21.25 11.34
N LEU A 20 -25.06 20.93 10.45
CA LEU A 20 -24.75 20.30 9.16
C LEU A 20 -23.81 21.16 8.31
N ALA A 21 -24.08 22.47 8.22
CA ALA A 21 -23.24 23.41 7.48
C ALA A 21 -21.82 23.47 8.07
N LEU A 22 -21.70 23.63 9.39
CA LEU A 22 -20.41 23.65 10.08
C LEU A 22 -19.63 22.35 9.84
N GLN A 23 -20.27 21.19 10.05
CA GLN A 23 -19.62 19.90 9.82
C GLN A 23 -19.14 19.75 8.37
N SER A 24 -19.95 20.17 7.38
CA SER A 24 -19.58 20.08 5.96
C SER A 24 -18.37 20.96 5.64
N LEU A 25 -18.36 22.20 6.13
CA LEU A 25 -17.30 23.17 5.92
C LEU A 25 -16.00 22.69 6.57
N THR A 26 -16.05 22.27 7.84
CA THR A 26 -14.87 21.77 8.55
C THR A 26 -14.31 20.50 7.90
N LYS A 27 -15.18 19.56 7.47
CA LYS A 27 -14.74 18.36 6.73
C LYS A 27 -14.03 18.74 5.43
N GLN A 28 -14.57 19.70 4.67
CA GLN A 28 -13.96 20.15 3.42
C GLN A 28 -12.61 20.83 3.65
N LEU A 29 -12.47 21.61 4.73
CA LEU A 29 -11.27 22.35 5.08
C LEU A 29 -10.05 21.43 5.30
N TYR A 30 -10.29 20.26 5.90
CA TYR A 30 -9.25 19.29 6.24
C TYR A 30 -9.06 18.17 5.22
N LYS A 31 -10.00 17.97 4.31
CA LYS A 31 -9.97 16.85 3.37
C LYS A 31 -8.68 16.85 2.54
N SER A 32 -8.01 15.70 2.51
CA SER A 32 -6.81 15.45 1.72
C SER A 32 -5.58 16.30 2.07
N ARG A 33 -5.57 16.99 3.21
CA ARG A 33 -4.36 17.68 3.67
C ARG A 33 -3.29 16.68 4.09
N LEU A 34 -2.06 16.94 3.69
CA LEU A 34 -0.87 16.21 4.10
C LEU A 34 -0.16 16.99 5.19
N PHE A 35 0.39 16.28 6.16
CA PHE A 35 1.21 16.88 7.21
C PHE A 35 2.21 15.87 7.75
N ARG A 36 3.27 16.39 8.36
CA ARG A 36 4.29 15.61 9.04
C ARG A 36 4.05 15.63 10.56
N GLY A 37 4.09 14.47 11.19
CA GLY A 37 3.82 14.33 12.60
C GLY A 37 4.51 13.12 13.22
N TYR A 38 4.60 13.14 14.54
CA TYR A 38 5.16 12.07 15.35
C TYR A 38 4.03 11.32 16.03
N TYR A 39 3.92 10.02 15.74
CA TYR A 39 3.06 9.15 16.54
C TYR A 39 3.84 8.74 17.79
N VAL A 40 3.39 9.23 18.95
CA VAL A 40 4.15 9.15 20.20
C VAL A 40 3.68 7.99 21.05
N GLU A 41 2.39 7.97 21.40
CA GLU A 41 1.83 6.98 22.29
C GLU A 41 0.32 6.81 22.11
N ARG A 42 -0.24 5.83 22.82
CA ARG A 42 -1.67 5.56 22.87
C ARG A 42 -2.18 5.75 24.29
N CYS A 43 -3.04 6.74 24.48
CA CYS A 43 -3.52 7.20 25.78
C CYS A 43 -5.00 6.89 25.96
N PHE A 44 -5.42 6.65 27.20
CA PHE A 44 -6.84 6.57 27.54
C PHE A 44 -7.41 7.97 27.74
N VAL A 45 -8.52 8.27 27.08
CA VAL A 45 -9.25 9.53 27.17
C VAL A 45 -10.54 9.27 27.96
N GLU A 46 -10.66 9.89 29.14
CA GLU A 46 -11.76 9.66 30.08
C GLU A 46 -13.09 10.15 29.52
N GLU A 47 -13.09 11.28 28.81
CA GLU A 47 -14.30 11.93 28.28
C GLU A 47 -15.01 11.07 27.22
N VAL A 48 -14.25 10.23 26.52
CA VAL A 48 -14.77 9.33 25.48
C VAL A 48 -14.78 7.87 25.94
N GLY A 49 -14.22 7.56 27.11
CA GLY A 49 -14.13 6.21 27.66
C GLY A 49 -13.35 5.23 26.78
N GLY A 50 -12.31 5.70 26.07
CA GLY A 50 -11.60 4.88 25.10
C GLY A 50 -10.17 5.33 24.82
N TYR A 51 -9.39 4.41 24.23
CA TYR A 51 -8.01 4.70 23.84
C TYR A 51 -7.93 5.49 22.54
N ARG A 52 -7.04 6.47 22.49
CA ARG A 52 -6.76 7.30 21.33
C ARG A 52 -5.24 7.38 21.11
N ASP A 53 -4.87 7.40 19.85
CA ASP A 53 -3.49 7.54 19.40
C ASP A 53 -3.12 9.02 19.32
N VAL A 54 -1.99 9.38 19.93
CA VAL A 54 -1.51 10.76 20.02
C VAL A 54 -0.49 11.04 18.92
N VAL A 55 -0.85 11.92 17.99
CA VAL A 55 0.02 12.39 16.92
C VAL A 55 0.36 13.86 17.13
N VAL A 56 1.64 14.13 17.39
CA VAL A 56 2.16 15.48 17.61
C VAL A 56 2.58 16.08 16.28
N LEU A 57 2.18 17.32 16.00
CA LEU A 57 2.61 17.98 14.77
C LEU A 57 4.11 18.28 14.80
N GLN A 58 4.73 18.21 13.63
CA GLN A 58 6.11 18.65 13.49
C GLN A 58 6.22 20.18 13.43
N ARG A 59 7.35 20.72 13.89
CA ARG A 59 7.70 22.15 13.89
C ARG A 59 7.46 22.90 12.57
N SER A 60 7.56 22.25 11.41
CA SER A 60 7.32 22.88 10.09
C SER A 60 5.83 23.11 9.80
N GLU A 61 4.92 22.43 10.47
CA GLU A 61 3.48 22.44 10.20
C GLU A 61 2.74 23.57 10.93
N ARG A 62 3.30 24.79 10.92
CA ARG A 62 2.75 25.96 11.65
C ARG A 62 1.40 26.42 11.12
N ASP A 63 1.22 26.39 9.81
CA ASP A 63 -0.03 26.80 9.17
C ASP A 63 -1.17 25.84 9.54
N LEU A 64 -0.87 24.54 9.60
CA LEU A 64 -1.83 23.53 10.03
C LEU A 64 -2.12 23.64 11.53
N GLU A 65 -1.10 23.87 12.38
CA GLU A 65 -1.29 24.13 13.81
C GLU A 65 -2.28 25.27 14.06
N LYS A 66 -2.07 26.43 13.43
CA LYS A 66 -2.96 27.59 13.58
C LYS A 66 -4.38 27.25 13.14
N MET A 67 -4.52 26.50 12.05
CA MET A 67 -5.82 26.06 11.53
C MET A 67 -6.54 25.10 12.50
N LEU A 68 -5.82 24.10 13.02
CA LEU A 68 -6.33 23.13 13.98
C LEU A 68 -6.81 23.83 15.24
N GLN A 69 -5.99 24.71 15.84
CA GLN A 69 -6.35 25.46 17.05
C GLN A 69 -7.58 26.35 16.83
N ASN A 70 -7.63 27.10 15.73
CA ASN A 70 -8.79 27.93 15.39
C ASN A 70 -10.06 27.10 15.22
N SER A 71 -9.97 25.99 14.50
CA SER A 71 -11.14 25.12 14.29
C SER A 71 -11.57 24.42 15.57
N ALA A 72 -10.63 24.01 16.43
CA ALA A 72 -10.92 23.36 17.70
C ALA A 72 -11.67 24.32 18.63
N ALA A 73 -11.21 25.57 18.72
CA ALA A 73 -11.90 26.62 19.47
C ALA A 73 -13.32 26.87 18.93
N GLN A 74 -13.48 26.97 17.61
CA GLN A 74 -14.81 27.17 16.99
C GLN A 74 -15.75 25.99 17.24
N LEU A 75 -15.27 24.76 17.05
CA LEU A 75 -16.04 23.54 17.30
C LEU A 75 -16.44 23.45 18.77
N GLN A 76 -15.50 23.70 19.69
CA GLN A 76 -15.76 23.65 21.12
C GLN A 76 -16.78 24.73 21.54
N MET A 77 -16.68 25.95 21.02
CA MET A 77 -17.66 27.02 21.28
C MET A 77 -19.05 26.67 20.75
N PHE A 78 -19.14 26.09 19.55
CA PHE A 78 -20.41 25.69 18.93
C PHE A 78 -21.07 24.55 19.70
N TYR A 79 -20.33 23.47 19.97
CA TYR A 79 -20.88 22.28 20.62
C TYR A 79 -21.14 22.45 22.11
N ARG A 80 -20.48 23.39 22.81
CA ARG A 80 -20.76 23.69 24.23
C ARG A 80 -22.24 23.99 24.51
N ARG A 81 -22.96 24.51 23.52
CA ARG A 81 -24.41 24.82 23.63
C ARG A 81 -25.31 23.63 23.32
N LEU A 82 -24.80 22.68 22.54
CA LEU A 82 -25.60 21.64 21.89
C LEU A 82 -25.39 20.27 22.51
N VAL A 83 -24.15 19.91 22.81
CA VAL A 83 -23.76 18.60 23.32
C VAL A 83 -22.85 18.84 24.54
N PRO A 84 -23.38 18.68 25.77
CA PRO A 84 -22.55 18.77 26.97
C PRO A 84 -21.47 17.70 26.91
N ASN A 85 -20.22 18.10 27.19
CA ASN A 85 -19.03 17.24 27.14
C ASN A 85 -18.60 16.75 25.75
N MET A 86 -18.97 17.46 24.67
CA MET A 86 -18.39 17.17 23.35
C MET A 86 -16.86 17.32 23.40
N TRP A 87 -16.15 16.22 23.20
CA TRP A 87 -14.69 16.20 23.16
C TRP A 87 -14.19 16.43 21.74
N VAL A 88 -13.21 17.32 21.58
CA VAL A 88 -12.57 17.59 20.29
C VAL A 88 -11.16 17.01 20.36
N GLY A 89 -10.85 16.09 19.44
CA GLY A 89 -9.55 15.39 19.38
C GLY A 89 -8.39 16.24 18.89
N ILE A 90 -8.32 17.51 19.29
CA ILE A 90 -7.24 18.45 19.03
C ILE A 90 -6.95 19.14 20.37
N THR A 91 -5.73 19.00 20.88
CA THR A 91 -5.30 19.64 22.13
C THR A 91 -3.98 20.38 21.92
N SER A 92 -3.62 21.24 22.88
CA SER A 92 -2.33 21.91 22.91
C SER A 92 -1.62 21.57 24.22
N GLY A 93 -0.37 21.11 24.12
CA GLY A 93 0.44 20.68 25.25
C GLY A 93 -0.03 19.36 25.87
N SER A 94 0.19 19.22 27.18
CA SER A 94 -0.20 18.05 27.97
C SER A 94 -1.71 17.98 28.17
N TYR A 95 -2.30 16.80 28.02
CA TYR A 95 -3.74 16.58 28.20
C TYR A 95 -4.03 15.17 28.70
N GLY A 96 -4.84 15.07 29.76
CA GLY A 96 -5.20 13.80 30.38
C GLY A 96 -3.94 13.05 30.87
N SER A 97 -3.77 11.82 30.39
CA SER A 97 -2.59 10.98 30.69
C SER A 97 -1.36 11.31 29.84
N TYR A 98 -1.52 12.07 28.75
CA TYR A 98 -0.42 12.45 27.87
C TYR A 98 0.33 13.66 28.44
N THR A 99 1.64 13.49 28.66
CA THR A 99 2.53 14.58 29.07
C THR A 99 3.42 14.97 27.90
N HIS A 100 3.24 16.18 27.38
CA HIS A 100 4.05 16.66 26.26
C HIS A 100 5.49 16.89 26.70
N THR A 101 6.42 16.12 26.14
CA THR A 101 7.86 16.36 26.30
C THR A 101 8.35 17.33 25.24
N VAL A 102 8.98 18.43 25.64
CA VAL A 102 9.50 19.44 24.72
C VAL A 102 10.59 18.84 23.85
N HIS A 103 10.28 18.57 22.58
CA HIS A 103 11.23 18.12 21.58
C HIS A 103 11.45 19.22 20.54
N PRO A 104 12.70 19.58 20.16
CA PRO A 104 12.99 20.72 19.29
C PRO A 104 12.33 20.63 17.90
N GLY A 105 12.00 19.40 17.46
CA GLY A 105 11.31 19.12 16.21
C GLY A 105 9.78 19.03 16.30
N GLN A 106 9.18 19.18 17.48
CA GLN A 106 7.74 19.01 17.70
C GLN A 106 7.04 20.33 18.05
N LEU A 107 5.76 20.41 17.70
CA LEU A 107 4.84 21.44 18.15
C LEU A 107 4.08 20.96 19.38
N GLU A 108 3.46 21.88 20.10
CA GLU A 108 2.62 21.54 21.25
C GLU A 108 1.26 20.97 20.83
N THR A 109 0.84 21.24 19.59
CA THR A 109 -0.47 20.80 19.09
C THR A 109 -0.47 19.29 18.83
N CYS A 110 -1.44 18.61 19.43
CA CYS A 110 -1.62 17.16 19.37
C CYS A 110 -2.96 16.82 18.72
N ILE A 111 -2.94 15.82 17.83
CA ILE A 111 -4.12 15.23 17.20
C ILE A 111 -4.37 13.87 17.83
N TRP A 112 -5.57 13.69 18.36
CA TRP A 112 -6.02 12.46 18.97
C TRP A 112 -6.89 11.69 17.98
N THR A 113 -6.44 10.50 17.59
CA THR A 113 -7.06 9.73 16.51
C THR A 113 -7.13 8.23 16.82
N GLU A 114 -7.57 7.44 15.86
CA GLU A 114 -7.53 5.98 15.88
C GLU A 114 -6.68 5.55 14.67
N LEU A 115 -5.49 5.02 14.96
CA LEU A 115 -4.56 4.43 14.00
C LEU A 115 -4.64 2.90 14.10
N SER A 116 -4.45 2.23 12.97
CA SER A 116 -4.39 0.77 12.90
C SER A 116 -2.94 0.32 12.71
N ASP A 117 -2.40 -0.39 13.70
CA ASP A 117 -1.12 -1.13 13.64
C ASP A 117 0.07 -0.33 13.08
N LEU A 118 0.22 0.93 13.51
CA LEU A 118 1.39 1.76 13.20
C LEU A 118 2.40 1.68 14.36
N ALA A 119 3.71 1.64 14.06
CA ALA A 119 4.74 1.76 15.08
C ALA A 119 4.95 3.23 15.46
N PHE A 120 5.45 3.50 16.67
CA PHE A 120 5.79 4.87 17.10
C PHE A 120 6.93 5.43 16.25
N GLY A 121 6.86 6.72 15.92
CA GLY A 121 7.84 7.38 15.08
C GLY A 121 7.29 8.52 14.23
N GLU A 122 8.11 9.01 13.30
CA GLU A 122 7.79 10.12 12.41
C GLU A 122 7.22 9.65 11.07
N TYR A 123 6.07 10.20 10.69
CA TYR A 123 5.38 9.83 9.46
C TYR A 123 4.77 11.03 8.75
N TRP A 124 4.57 10.85 7.45
CA TRP A 124 3.64 11.65 6.68
C TRP A 124 2.23 11.09 6.84
N PHE A 125 1.31 11.95 7.25
CA PHE A 125 -0.10 11.63 7.41
C PHE A 125 -0.94 12.40 6.39
N SER A 126 -2.06 11.79 6.00
CA SER A 126 -3.11 12.40 5.19
C SER A 126 -4.40 12.44 5.99
N ILE A 127 -4.97 13.63 6.17
CA ILE A 127 -6.29 13.78 6.79
C ILE A 127 -7.35 13.33 5.78
N LYS A 128 -8.08 12.26 6.11
CA LYS A 128 -9.14 11.72 5.24
C LYS A 128 -10.45 12.49 5.43
N THR A 129 -10.86 12.69 6.68
CA THR A 129 -12.10 13.40 7.04
C THR A 129 -12.12 13.69 8.54
N LEU A 130 -13.05 14.54 8.97
CA LEU A 130 -13.50 14.56 10.36
C LEU A 130 -14.67 13.57 10.55
N ARG A 131 -14.64 12.85 11.67
CA ARG A 131 -15.74 12.03 12.18
C ARG A 131 -16.39 12.78 13.33
N PHE A 132 -17.69 13.00 13.20
CA PHE A 132 -18.53 13.52 14.28
C PHE A 132 -19.31 12.33 14.82
N ARG A 133 -19.06 11.96 16.07
CA ARG A 133 -19.86 11.00 16.84
C ARG A 133 -20.66 11.78 17.89
N ASP A 134 -21.45 11.06 18.68
CA ASP A 134 -22.38 11.70 19.64
C ASP A 134 -21.66 12.56 20.70
N GLN A 135 -20.45 12.17 21.11
CA GLN A 135 -19.66 12.86 22.15
C GLN A 135 -18.21 13.15 21.74
N GLU A 136 -17.84 12.88 20.48
CA GLU A 136 -16.48 13.17 20.02
C GLU A 136 -16.41 13.71 18.59
N VAL A 137 -15.48 14.64 18.38
CA VAL A 137 -15.03 15.08 17.06
C VAL A 137 -13.60 14.58 16.87
N GLN A 138 -13.43 13.64 15.95
CA GLN A 138 -12.15 12.95 15.73
C GLN A 138 -11.66 13.16 14.30
N LEU A 139 -10.37 13.48 14.15
CA LEU A 139 -9.71 13.50 12.84
C LEU A 139 -9.42 12.05 12.42
N LYS A 140 -9.93 11.63 11.27
CA LYS A 140 -9.52 10.37 10.65
C LYS A 140 -8.32 10.63 9.76
N ILE A 141 -7.16 10.13 10.17
CA ILE A 141 -5.91 10.26 9.41
C ILE A 141 -5.47 8.90 8.87
N LYS A 142 -4.63 8.91 7.82
CA LYS A 142 -3.99 7.71 7.26
C LYS A 142 -2.51 7.99 7.09
N MET A 143 -1.66 7.04 7.49
CA MET A 143 -0.23 7.09 7.17
C MET A 143 -0.03 6.97 5.64
N VAL A 144 0.84 7.83 5.10
CA VAL A 144 1.21 7.88 3.68
C VAL A 144 2.59 7.27 3.47
N ARG A 145 3.58 7.70 4.26
CA ARG A 145 4.95 7.16 4.25
C ARG A 145 5.64 7.41 5.59
N ALA A 146 6.61 6.55 5.93
CA ALA A 146 7.57 6.83 7.00
C ALA A 146 8.52 7.96 6.59
N VAL A 147 8.94 8.76 7.58
CA VAL A 147 10.08 9.66 7.42
C VAL A 147 11.30 8.86 7.88
N GLU A 148 12.24 8.61 6.97
CA GLU A 148 13.53 8.06 7.38
C GLU A 148 14.21 9.10 8.29
N GLU A 149 14.52 8.70 9.51
CA GLU A 149 15.34 9.52 10.39
C GLU A 149 16.68 9.75 9.69
N VAL A 150 16.96 10.99 9.32
CA VAL A 150 18.31 11.40 8.97
C VAL A 150 19.10 11.28 10.27
N THR A 151 19.70 10.10 10.48
CA THR A 151 20.63 9.85 11.57
C THR A 151 21.66 10.97 11.51
N LEU A 152 21.61 11.87 12.50
CA LEU A 152 22.62 12.89 12.70
C LEU A 152 23.93 12.17 12.95
N ALA A 153 24.68 11.96 11.87
CA ALA A 153 26.08 11.68 11.93
C ALA A 153 26.75 12.83 12.71
N THR A 154 27.47 12.44 13.76
CA THR A 154 28.54 13.16 14.46
C THR A 154 29.24 14.19 13.53
N PRO A 155 29.55 15.41 14.00
CA PRO A 155 29.87 16.54 13.14
C PRO A 155 31.13 16.29 12.31
N ARG A 156 30.96 15.99 11.02
CA ARG A 156 32.00 16.23 10.02
C ARG A 156 31.79 17.62 9.46
N ARG A 157 32.82 18.45 9.64
CA ARG A 157 32.97 19.79 9.04
C ARG A 157 32.39 19.82 7.63
N SER A 158 31.40 20.69 7.44
CA SER A 158 30.91 21.11 6.15
C SER A 158 31.99 21.88 5.39
N THR A 159 32.37 21.42 4.21
CA THR A 159 32.76 22.33 3.12
C THR A 159 31.56 22.48 2.20
N SER A 160 30.94 23.66 2.29
CA SER A 160 29.93 24.13 1.35
C SER A 160 30.56 24.31 -0.04
N LEU A 161 30.11 23.55 -1.05
CA LEU A 161 30.36 23.93 -2.43
C LEU A 161 29.31 24.96 -2.87
N ASN A 162 29.74 26.22 -2.86
CA ASN A 162 29.14 27.27 -3.66
C ASN A 162 29.10 26.83 -5.13
N ARG A 163 27.90 26.72 -5.68
CA ARG A 163 27.70 26.62 -7.13
C ARG A 163 27.81 28.03 -7.71
N SER A 164 29.03 28.47 -7.99
CA SER A 164 29.32 29.62 -8.84
C SER A 164 29.78 29.13 -10.21
N SER A 165 28.95 29.34 -11.21
CA SER A 165 29.27 29.28 -12.63
C SER A 165 30.45 30.20 -12.98
N PRO A 166 31.50 29.73 -13.68
CA PRO A 166 32.50 30.64 -14.23
C PRO A 166 32.06 31.09 -15.63
N ILE A 167 31.47 32.28 -15.69
CA ILE A 167 31.67 33.15 -16.86
C ILE A 167 33.02 33.83 -16.62
N LYS A 168 34.06 33.43 -17.36
CA LYS A 168 35.27 34.24 -17.50
C LYS A 168 35.50 34.52 -18.97
N ALA A 169 35.25 35.78 -19.31
CA ALA A 169 35.79 36.46 -20.47
C ALA A 169 37.33 36.32 -20.49
N ILE A 170 37.86 36.03 -21.67
CA ILE A 170 39.29 36.06 -21.98
C ILE A 170 39.52 37.35 -22.76
N THR A 171 40.30 38.27 -22.19
CA THR A 171 41.03 39.29 -22.94
C THR A 171 42.38 38.74 -23.39
N ALA A 172 42.59 38.81 -24.70
CA ALA A 172 43.85 39.00 -25.43
C ALA A 172 44.96 37.92 -25.37
N GLY A 173 45.17 37.29 -26.54
CA GLY A 173 46.49 37.24 -27.18
C GLY A 173 47.13 35.86 -27.35
N GLY A 174 47.10 35.32 -28.57
CA GLY A 174 47.99 34.23 -29.01
C GLY A 174 47.30 33.19 -29.92
N GLU A 175 47.74 33.12 -31.17
CA GLU A 175 47.19 32.42 -32.34
C GLU A 175 47.30 30.86 -32.33
N PRO A 176 46.67 30.16 -33.31
CA PRO A 176 45.93 28.92 -33.11
C PRO A 176 46.62 27.69 -33.72
N GLU A 177 46.36 26.48 -33.20
CA GLU A 177 46.49 25.25 -33.99
C GLU A 177 45.40 24.21 -33.64
N THR A 178 44.49 24.06 -34.60
CA THR A 178 43.86 22.83 -35.12
C THR A 178 43.37 21.72 -34.18
N ILE A 179 42.04 21.58 -34.19
CA ILE A 179 41.26 20.37 -33.87
C ILE A 179 41.70 19.21 -34.78
N PRO A 180 41.62 17.95 -34.31
CA PRO A 180 40.74 17.04 -35.04
C PRO A 180 39.70 16.40 -34.12
N GLU A 181 38.49 16.36 -34.65
CA GLU A 181 37.40 15.51 -34.19
C GLU A 181 37.91 14.06 -34.13
N SER A 182 37.63 13.39 -33.02
CA SER A 182 37.55 11.95 -32.97
C SER A 182 36.43 11.62 -32.00
N ALA A 183 35.32 11.15 -32.55
CA ALA A 183 34.27 10.50 -31.80
C ALA A 183 34.83 9.21 -31.18
N GLU A 184 35.42 9.32 -29.99
CA GLU A 184 35.76 8.14 -29.18
C GLU A 184 34.50 7.63 -28.50
N GLN A 185 33.84 6.78 -29.27
CA GLN A 185 32.96 5.72 -28.84
C GLN A 185 33.46 5.09 -27.53
N ILE A 186 32.64 5.22 -26.48
CA ILE A 186 32.88 4.65 -25.14
C ILE A 186 33.16 3.15 -25.26
N GLN A 187 34.44 2.77 -25.31
CA GLN A 187 34.89 1.43 -24.94
C GLN A 187 35.31 1.51 -23.48
N LEU A 188 34.34 1.38 -22.59
CA LEU A 188 34.59 1.05 -21.17
C LEU A 188 35.25 -0.33 -21.13
N GLY A 189 36.57 -0.34 -21.19
CA GLY A 189 37.39 -1.53 -21.11
C GLY A 189 37.49 -2.04 -19.68
N MET A 190 37.59 -3.36 -19.53
CA MET A 190 37.79 -4.04 -18.23
C MET A 190 38.99 -3.50 -17.43
N ALA A 191 39.94 -2.82 -18.08
CA ALA A 191 41.07 -2.16 -17.44
C ALA A 191 40.65 -0.98 -16.54
N ASP A 192 39.67 -0.17 -16.98
CA ASP A 192 39.15 0.93 -16.16
C ASP A 192 38.34 0.41 -14.97
N PHE A 193 37.60 -0.68 -15.17
CA PHE A 193 36.91 -1.35 -14.07
C PHE A 193 37.89 -1.94 -13.04
N LEU A 194 38.99 -2.56 -13.51
CA LEU A 194 40.02 -3.11 -12.62
C LEU A 194 40.73 -2.01 -11.84
N ALA A 195 41.00 -0.86 -12.48
CA ALA A 195 41.60 0.30 -11.84
C ALA A 195 40.67 0.89 -10.76
N VAL A 196 39.37 1.01 -11.05
CA VAL A 196 38.37 1.47 -10.07
C VAL A 196 38.22 0.47 -8.92
N LEU A 197 38.27 -0.84 -9.19
CA LEU A 197 38.20 -1.87 -8.16
C LEU A 197 39.44 -1.87 -7.24
N GLN A 198 40.62 -1.69 -7.82
CA GLN A 198 41.87 -1.56 -7.06
C GLN A 198 41.88 -0.28 -6.22
N GLN A 199 41.44 0.85 -6.79
CA GLN A 199 41.30 2.12 -6.08
C GLN A 199 40.29 2.02 -4.92
N TRP A 200 39.20 1.28 -5.11
CA TRP A 200 38.24 1.02 -4.04
C TRP A 200 38.83 0.11 -2.95
N GLY A 201 39.56 -0.93 -3.34
CA GLY A 201 40.25 -1.83 -2.43
C GLY A 201 41.31 -1.12 -1.58
N ASP A 202 42.10 -0.23 -2.17
CA ASP A 202 43.14 0.52 -1.44
C ASP A 202 42.54 1.63 -0.56
N GLY A 203 41.43 2.25 -0.99
CA GLY A 203 40.65 3.16 -0.16
C GLY A 203 40.06 2.49 1.09
N ILE A 204 39.61 1.24 0.98
CA ILE A 204 39.13 0.46 2.13
C ILE A 204 40.28 0.09 3.06
N LYS A 205 41.42 -0.36 2.52
CA LYS A 205 42.59 -0.70 3.35
C LYS A 205 43.06 0.51 4.15
N GLN A 206 43.15 1.69 3.53
CA GLN A 206 43.52 2.92 4.24
C GLN A 206 42.46 3.31 5.29
N THR A 207 41.17 3.22 4.95
CA THR A 207 40.09 3.52 5.91
C THR A 207 40.08 2.56 7.10
N VAL A 208 40.38 1.27 6.87
CA VAL A 208 40.46 0.26 7.93
C VAL A 208 41.73 0.42 8.75
N TYR A 209 42.87 0.76 8.14
CA TYR A 209 44.12 1.06 8.86
C TYR A 209 44.00 2.31 9.72
N ASP A 210 43.41 3.39 9.20
CA ASP A 210 43.20 4.63 9.95
C ASP A 210 42.20 4.43 11.10
N PHE A 211 41.20 3.56 10.92
CA PHE A 211 40.26 3.18 11.99
C PHE A 211 40.91 2.26 13.04
N MET A 212 41.78 1.33 12.62
CA MET A 212 42.51 0.44 13.53
C MET A 212 43.61 1.17 14.31
N ALA A 213 44.31 2.11 13.69
CA ALA A 213 45.42 2.81 14.31
C ALA A 213 44.95 3.91 15.28
N ASN A 214 43.79 4.53 15.03
CA ASN A 214 43.37 5.73 15.76
C ASN A 214 42.24 5.50 16.79
N ASP A 215 41.38 4.47 16.65
CA ASP A 215 40.18 4.29 17.50
C ASP A 215 40.16 2.98 18.33
N VAL A 216 41.25 2.22 18.35
CA VAL A 216 41.33 0.91 19.02
C VAL A 216 41.78 1.07 20.47
N ASN A 217 40.87 1.53 21.33
CA ASN A 217 41.00 1.40 22.77
C ASN A 217 40.52 0.00 23.22
N LYS A 218 41.25 -0.70 24.10
CA LYS A 218 40.89 -2.06 24.57
C LYS A 218 39.48 -2.14 25.13
N ARG A 219 38.98 -1.06 25.73
CA ARG A 219 37.60 -0.95 26.23
C ARG A 219 36.55 -0.87 25.11
N ASN A 220 36.88 -0.25 23.97
CA ASN A 220 35.99 -0.15 22.82
C ASN A 220 35.84 -1.52 22.14
N ILE A 221 36.94 -2.25 21.93
CA ILE A 221 36.92 -3.61 21.36
C ILE A 221 36.03 -4.56 22.17
N VAL A 222 36.16 -4.54 23.50
CA VAL A 222 35.32 -5.40 24.37
C VAL A 222 33.84 -5.00 24.27
N GLY A 223 33.55 -3.70 24.16
CA GLY A 223 32.20 -3.20 23.89
C GLY A 223 31.65 -3.69 22.55
N THR A 224 32.44 -3.59 21.48
CA THR A 224 32.08 -4.06 20.13
C THR A 224 31.83 -5.56 20.09
N ILE A 225 32.67 -6.37 20.73
CA ILE A 225 32.50 -7.84 20.77
C ILE A 225 31.23 -8.21 21.54
N ARG A 226 30.93 -7.55 22.67
CA ARG A 226 29.69 -7.78 23.44
C ARG A 226 28.45 -7.39 22.64
N PHE A 227 28.49 -6.23 21.98
CA PHE A 227 27.42 -5.78 21.10
C PHE A 227 27.21 -6.74 19.93
N LEU A 228 28.30 -7.20 19.29
CA LEU A 228 28.24 -8.15 18.20
C LEU A 228 27.65 -9.50 18.64
N GLY A 229 28.01 -9.96 19.84
CA GLY A 229 27.40 -11.15 20.44
C GLY A 229 25.89 -10.99 20.62
N LEU A 230 25.44 -9.88 21.22
CA LEU A 230 24.01 -9.61 21.40
C LEU A 230 23.27 -9.46 20.08
N LEU A 231 23.90 -8.85 19.07
CA LEU A 231 23.34 -8.72 17.73
C LEU A 231 23.15 -10.09 17.09
N ILE A 232 24.14 -10.98 17.17
CA ILE A 232 24.04 -12.34 16.64
C ILE A 232 22.94 -13.12 17.36
N PHE A 233 22.88 -13.06 18.69
CA PHE A 233 21.83 -13.73 19.46
C PHE A 233 20.43 -13.20 19.12
N SER A 234 20.29 -11.88 18.97
CA SER A 234 19.03 -11.25 18.55
C SER A 234 18.65 -11.63 17.12
N ALA A 235 19.61 -11.62 16.19
CA ALA A 235 19.38 -11.99 14.79
C ALA A 235 19.00 -13.47 14.65
N VAL A 236 19.69 -14.37 15.34
CA VAL A 236 19.39 -15.81 15.34
C VAL A 236 18.06 -16.09 16.03
N GLY A 237 17.78 -15.45 17.16
CA GLY A 237 16.49 -15.56 17.85
C GLY A 237 15.34 -15.07 16.98
N GLY A 238 15.49 -13.89 16.38
CA GLY A 238 14.54 -13.31 15.44
C GLY A 238 14.33 -14.20 14.22
N ALA A 239 15.41 -14.73 13.63
CA ALA A 239 15.33 -15.65 12.49
C ALA A 239 14.61 -16.96 12.84
N ALA A 240 14.87 -17.54 14.02
CA ALA A 240 14.18 -18.76 14.46
C ALA A 240 12.67 -18.54 14.64
N VAL A 241 12.28 -17.40 15.21
CA VAL A 241 10.87 -17.03 15.36
C VAL A 241 10.22 -16.75 14.01
N ALA A 242 10.90 -15.99 13.14
CA ALA A 242 10.44 -15.71 11.79
C ALA A 242 10.25 -17.00 10.97
N LEU A 243 11.16 -17.97 11.08
CA LEU A 243 11.08 -19.24 10.39
C LEU A 243 9.87 -20.07 10.86
N ARG A 244 9.57 -20.05 12.16
CA ARG A 244 8.35 -20.69 12.70
C ARG A 244 7.08 -20.07 12.15
N PHE A 245 7.01 -18.73 12.14
CA PHE A 245 5.87 -18.02 11.56
C PHE A 245 5.73 -18.28 10.05
N LEU A 246 6.86 -18.23 9.32
CA LEU A 246 6.90 -18.48 7.89
C LEU A 246 6.47 -19.92 7.57
N GLY A 247 6.86 -20.90 8.40
CA GLY A 247 6.43 -22.29 8.23
C GLY A 247 4.91 -22.46 8.39
N VAL A 248 4.33 -21.90 9.46
CA VAL A 248 2.87 -21.95 9.67
C VAL A 248 2.12 -21.20 8.57
N PHE A 249 2.63 -20.05 8.15
CA PHE A 249 2.08 -19.29 7.04
C PHE A 249 2.17 -20.07 5.72
N ALA A 250 3.33 -20.66 5.40
CA ALA A 250 3.55 -21.41 4.17
C ALA A 250 2.62 -22.61 4.08
N VAL A 251 2.41 -23.36 5.17
CA VAL A 251 1.45 -24.48 5.18
C VAL A 251 0.02 -23.99 4.91
N ARG A 252 -0.41 -22.91 5.56
CA ARG A 252 -1.76 -22.34 5.33
C ARG A 252 -1.91 -21.78 3.92
N PHE A 253 -0.89 -21.10 3.43
CA PHE A 253 -0.84 -20.56 2.08
C PHE A 253 -0.88 -21.68 1.04
N LEU A 254 -0.12 -22.76 1.23
CA LEU A 254 -0.08 -23.89 0.31
C LEU A 254 -1.42 -24.65 0.31
N PHE A 255 -2.07 -24.76 1.47
CA PHE A 255 -3.43 -25.31 1.56
C PHE A 255 -4.46 -24.47 0.80
N GLU A 256 -4.45 -23.15 1.00
CA GLU A 256 -5.36 -22.25 0.31
C GLU A 256 -5.04 -22.17 -1.20
N LEU A 257 -3.76 -22.19 -1.56
CA LEU A 257 -3.30 -22.24 -2.94
C LEU A 257 -3.75 -23.54 -3.61
N SER A 258 -3.69 -24.67 -2.92
CA SER A 258 -4.20 -25.95 -3.44
C SER A 258 -5.70 -25.89 -3.71
N ARG A 259 -6.48 -25.27 -2.82
CA ARG A 259 -7.92 -25.07 -3.00
C ARG A 259 -8.21 -24.13 -4.16
N PHE A 260 -7.43 -23.06 -4.27
CA PHE A 260 -7.49 -22.13 -5.39
C PHE A 260 -7.18 -22.83 -6.70
N THR A 261 -6.08 -23.60 -6.78
CA THR A 261 -5.71 -24.36 -7.98
C THR A 261 -6.81 -25.32 -8.36
N HIS A 262 -7.36 -26.11 -7.43
CA HIS A 262 -8.46 -27.03 -7.74
C HIS A 262 -9.69 -26.32 -8.32
N THR A 263 -9.98 -25.10 -7.87
CA THR A 263 -11.09 -24.29 -8.39
C THR A 263 -10.74 -23.59 -9.70
N ALA A 264 -9.48 -23.17 -9.88
CA ALA A 264 -8.99 -22.44 -11.03
C ALA A 264 -8.70 -23.34 -12.24
N THR A 265 -8.22 -24.57 -12.03
CA THR A 265 -7.89 -25.54 -13.09
C THR A 265 -9.04 -25.76 -14.08
N PRO A 266 -10.29 -26.04 -13.68
CA PRO A 266 -11.39 -26.20 -14.64
C PRO A 266 -11.69 -24.91 -15.40
N ILE A 267 -11.55 -23.75 -14.77
CA ILE A 267 -11.76 -22.44 -15.41
C ILE A 267 -10.70 -22.22 -16.50
N VAL A 268 -9.43 -22.48 -16.19
CA VAL A 268 -8.32 -22.38 -17.14
C VAL A 268 -8.48 -23.37 -18.29
N PHE A 269 -8.87 -24.62 -18.02
CA PHE A 269 -9.15 -25.59 -19.09
C PHE A 269 -10.28 -25.13 -20.01
N LYS A 270 -11.36 -24.57 -19.45
CA LYS A 270 -12.46 -24.03 -20.26
C LYS A 270 -12.04 -22.82 -21.08
N LEU A 271 -11.18 -21.97 -20.54
CA LEU A 271 -10.60 -20.85 -21.27
C LEU A 271 -9.71 -21.31 -22.43
N LEU A 272 -8.87 -22.34 -22.21
CA LEU A 272 -8.04 -22.94 -23.25
C LEU A 272 -8.88 -23.60 -24.34
N GLU A 273 -9.95 -24.33 -23.98
CA GLU A 273 -10.90 -24.89 -24.95
C GLU A 273 -11.58 -23.80 -25.77
N PHE A 274 -11.97 -22.69 -25.15
CA PHE A 274 -12.57 -21.55 -25.82
C PHE A 274 -11.59 -20.89 -26.80
N LEU A 275 -10.35 -20.66 -26.39
CA LEU A 275 -9.30 -20.13 -27.27
C LEU A 275 -9.02 -21.06 -28.45
N ASN A 276 -8.90 -22.36 -28.21
CA ASN A 276 -8.71 -23.35 -29.27
C ASN A 276 -9.88 -23.36 -30.26
N LYS A 277 -11.12 -23.19 -29.80
CA LYS A 277 -12.29 -23.07 -30.67
C LYS A 277 -12.29 -21.78 -31.49
N ILE A 278 -11.89 -20.66 -30.90
CA ILE A 278 -11.74 -19.39 -31.63
C ILE A 278 -10.72 -19.56 -32.74
N VAL A 279 -9.53 -20.06 -32.42
CA VAL A 279 -8.46 -20.27 -33.39
C VAL A 279 -8.91 -21.25 -34.48
N GLY A 280 -9.52 -22.38 -34.11
CA GLY A 280 -10.06 -23.35 -35.06
C GLY A 280 -11.15 -22.78 -35.98
N ALA A 281 -12.08 -21.99 -35.43
CA ALA A 281 -13.12 -21.32 -36.22
C ALA A 281 -12.53 -20.30 -37.20
N ILE A 282 -11.50 -19.55 -36.78
CA ILE A 282 -10.76 -18.63 -37.67
C ILE A 282 -10.09 -19.42 -38.80
N PHE A 283 -9.43 -20.55 -38.52
CA PHE A 283 -8.83 -21.38 -39.57
C PHE A 283 -9.88 -21.94 -40.53
N ILE A 284 -11.03 -22.43 -40.03
CA ILE A 284 -12.13 -22.90 -40.89
C ILE A 284 -12.64 -21.78 -41.78
N LEU A 285 -12.88 -20.59 -41.22
CA LEU A 285 -13.34 -19.42 -41.98
C LEU A 285 -12.33 -19.05 -43.06
N LEU A 286 -11.03 -19.08 -42.75
CA LEU A 286 -9.96 -18.82 -43.71
C LEU A 286 -9.92 -19.88 -44.83
N THR A 287 -10.09 -21.16 -44.50
CA THR A 287 -10.16 -22.23 -45.51
C THR A 287 -11.42 -22.15 -46.37
N MET A 288 -12.57 -21.72 -45.83
CA MET A 288 -13.80 -21.52 -46.59
C MET A 288 -13.66 -20.35 -47.56
N ILE A 289 -13.11 -19.22 -47.12
CA ILE A 289 -12.83 -18.07 -48.00
C ILE A 289 -11.83 -18.47 -49.08
N TRP A 290 -10.78 -19.21 -48.72
CA TRP A 290 -9.80 -19.71 -49.69
C TRP A 290 -10.45 -20.66 -50.72
N LYS A 291 -11.27 -21.60 -50.26
CA LYS A 291 -12.00 -22.53 -51.12
C LYS A 291 -12.98 -21.79 -52.05
N ASP A 292 -13.70 -20.79 -51.54
CA ASP A 292 -14.64 -19.99 -52.33
C ASP A 292 -13.92 -19.10 -53.36
N LEU A 293 -12.73 -18.61 -53.00
CA LEU A 293 -11.87 -17.87 -53.91
C LEU A 293 -11.28 -18.75 -55.02
N VAL A 294 -10.89 -19.98 -54.70
CA VAL A 294 -10.33 -20.95 -55.66
C VAL A 294 -11.42 -21.60 -56.52
N ASN A 295 -12.61 -21.87 -55.97
CA ASN A 295 -13.73 -22.52 -56.66
C ASN A 295 -14.67 -21.54 -57.38
N ARG A 296 -14.36 -20.23 -57.40
CA ARG A 296 -15.17 -19.15 -57.99
C ARG A 296 -15.39 -19.24 -59.52
N GLY A 297 -15.04 -20.36 -60.14
CA GLY A 297 -15.24 -20.65 -61.56
C GLY A 297 -15.73 -22.07 -61.89
N GLN A 298 -16.04 -22.93 -60.90
CA GLN A 298 -16.61 -24.26 -61.19
C GLN A 298 -18.12 -24.30 -60.92
N PRO A 299 -18.96 -24.65 -61.93
CA PRO A 299 -20.39 -24.81 -61.72
C PRO A 299 -20.64 -26.01 -60.80
N VAL A 300 -21.48 -25.80 -59.79
CA VAL A 300 -21.93 -26.84 -58.85
C VAL A 300 -22.48 -28.03 -59.65
N SER A 301 -21.78 -29.17 -59.62
CA SER A 301 -22.34 -30.43 -60.10
C SER A 301 -23.50 -30.79 -59.19
N LYS A 302 -24.72 -30.81 -59.75
CA LYS A 302 -25.91 -31.33 -59.09
C LYS A 302 -25.63 -32.78 -58.69
N GLN A 303 -25.39 -33.04 -57.41
CA GLN A 303 -25.44 -34.41 -56.91
C GLN A 303 -26.90 -34.91 -56.92
N PRO A 304 -27.11 -36.21 -57.22
CA PRO A 304 -28.45 -36.78 -57.34
C PRO A 304 -29.19 -36.75 -55.99
N GLN A 305 -30.48 -36.43 -56.05
CA GLN A 305 -31.40 -36.54 -54.93
C GLN A 305 -31.35 -37.97 -54.35
N ILE A 306 -30.96 -38.08 -53.08
CA ILE A 306 -31.07 -39.32 -52.31
C ILE A 306 -32.56 -39.48 -51.96
N GLU A 307 -33.18 -40.55 -52.46
CA GLU A 307 -34.52 -40.99 -52.12
C GLU A 307 -34.72 -41.08 -50.58
N PRO A 308 -35.86 -40.65 -50.04
CA PRO A 308 -36.19 -40.93 -48.64
C PRO A 308 -36.52 -42.41 -48.48
N SER A 309 -35.59 -43.20 -47.93
CA SER A 309 -35.87 -44.59 -47.56
C SER A 309 -36.95 -44.64 -46.48
N SER A 310 -38.14 -45.09 -46.87
CA SER A 310 -39.27 -45.41 -46.00
C SER A 310 -38.99 -46.69 -45.21
N ARG A 311 -38.14 -46.60 -44.17
CA ARG A 311 -37.97 -47.65 -43.16
C ARG A 311 -37.97 -47.07 -41.75
N PHE A 312 -39.13 -46.59 -41.31
CA PHE A 312 -39.44 -46.53 -39.90
C PHE A 312 -40.55 -47.52 -39.59
N LYS A 313 -40.19 -48.58 -38.85
CA LYS A 313 -41.08 -49.58 -38.26
C LYS A 313 -42.13 -48.84 -37.40
N ARG A 314 -43.39 -48.95 -37.78
CA ARG A 314 -44.52 -48.50 -36.97
C ARG A 314 -44.64 -49.44 -35.76
N ILE A 315 -44.60 -48.87 -34.56
CA ILE A 315 -44.85 -49.60 -33.31
C ILE A 315 -46.35 -49.87 -33.23
N THR A 316 -46.75 -51.14 -33.30
CA THR A 316 -48.14 -51.58 -33.11
C THR A 316 -48.37 -51.76 -31.62
N TYR A 317 -49.33 -51.03 -31.04
CA TYR A 317 -49.79 -51.27 -29.67
C TYR A 317 -50.85 -52.37 -29.70
N GLU A 318 -50.61 -53.45 -28.96
CA GLU A 318 -51.58 -54.52 -28.75
C GLU A 318 -52.69 -54.01 -27.81
N ARG A 319 -53.93 -53.98 -28.32
CA ARG A 319 -55.11 -53.53 -27.58
C ARG A 319 -55.67 -54.71 -26.79
N SER A 320 -55.45 -54.73 -25.48
CA SER A 320 -56.06 -55.71 -24.58
C SER A 320 -57.59 -55.56 -24.58
N GLU A 321 -58.31 -56.58 -25.05
CA GLU A 321 -59.77 -56.66 -24.97
C GLU A 321 -60.25 -56.79 -23.51
N PRO A 322 -61.38 -56.15 -23.14
CA PRO A 322 -62.00 -56.38 -21.84
C PRO A 322 -62.81 -57.68 -21.83
N GLN A 323 -62.48 -58.53 -20.86
CA GLN A 323 -63.07 -59.82 -20.57
C GLN A 323 -64.58 -59.69 -20.27
N HIS A 324 -65.42 -60.15 -21.20
CA HIS A 324 -66.87 -60.21 -21.06
C HIS A 324 -67.25 -61.34 -20.08
N ARG A 325 -67.65 -61.00 -18.85
CA ARG A 325 -68.32 -61.93 -17.94
C ARG A 325 -69.76 -62.14 -18.38
N SER A 326 -70.12 -63.39 -18.67
CA SER A 326 -71.49 -63.85 -18.86
C SER A 326 -72.24 -63.93 -17.52
N PRO A 327 -73.52 -63.56 -17.45
CA PRO A 327 -74.36 -63.85 -16.29
C PRO A 327 -75.03 -65.21 -16.45
N ARG A 328 -75.12 -66.01 -15.38
CA ARG A 328 -76.03 -67.15 -15.33
C ARG A 328 -76.40 -67.52 -13.89
N TRP A 329 -77.70 -67.33 -13.62
CA TRP A 329 -78.59 -67.90 -12.58
C TRP A 329 -78.41 -67.45 -11.14
#